data_AF-A0A1I6D794-F1
#
_entry.id   AF-A0A1I6D794-F1
#
_cell.length_a   1.000
_cell.length_b   1.000
_cell.length_c   1.000
_cell.angle_alpha   90.00
_cell.angle_beta   90.00
_cell.angle_gamma   90.00
#
_symmetry.space_group_name_H-M   'P 1'
#
loop_
_entity.id
_entity.type
_entity.pdbx_description
1 polymer ?
#
loop_
_entity_poly.entity_id
_entity_poly.type
_entity_poly.pdbx_seq_one_letter_code
_entity_poly.pdbx_strand_id
1 'polypeptide(L)'
;MNKAEIMRKIEQEEIVIIQEEVKVDFDNRQQSPIGFQWHNQHYEVLEVLTMSKDLWENLNYLVLTNKGVFNLILVKDYKQLTISKSKWVLNYKVLEDVKGENQQLGGNFMLTTVEFKDVVSYHGHFCPELAIGCRVGLIARRELGINKQNCGGFWGISENMSSAIDAVQYLTGCTIGNKNFIAYDHGKHVYYFMKISREQRHQEALRIALTSPVINIQFEPDIEEKIVSGRASRQEINKYRDKINVSVQKVLSLPEDSLFRKTITVLECPAEPFTEKYVNCALCKEIVALNKTESTELGPICFLCAYPEKRVNVVIQ
;
A
#
# COMPACT_ATOMS: atom_id res chain seq x y z
N MET A 1 -28.46 1.53 -15.78
CA MET A 1 -27.33 2.35 -15.29
C MET A 1 -26.56 2.85 -16.50
N ASN A 2 -26.32 4.16 -16.64
CA ASN A 2 -25.55 4.70 -17.77
C ASN A 2 -24.05 4.42 -17.55
N LYS A 3 -23.24 4.20 -18.60
CA LYS A 3 -21.79 3.95 -18.49
C LYS A 3 -21.06 5.00 -17.63
N ALA A 4 -21.41 6.28 -17.75
CA ALA A 4 -20.82 7.34 -16.91
C ALA A 4 -21.14 7.17 -15.42
N GLU A 5 -22.36 6.74 -15.10
CA GLU A 5 -22.81 6.46 -13.74
C GLU A 5 -22.15 5.20 -13.16
N ILE A 6 -21.96 4.16 -13.99
CA ILE A 6 -21.20 2.94 -13.63
C ILE A 6 -19.75 3.31 -13.30
N MET A 7 -19.09 4.08 -14.15
CA MET A 7 -17.72 4.52 -13.91
C MET A 7 -17.63 5.38 -12.66
N ARG A 8 -18.58 6.31 -12.47
CA ARG A 8 -18.69 7.11 -11.24
C ARG A 8 -18.89 6.23 -9.99
N LYS A 9 -19.74 5.20 -10.04
CA LYS A 9 -19.93 4.24 -8.94
C LYS A 9 -18.68 3.42 -8.65
N ILE A 10 -17.90 3.07 -9.67
CA ILE A 10 -16.60 2.41 -9.50
C ILE A 10 -15.59 3.36 -8.85
N GLU A 11 -15.56 4.63 -9.26
CA GLU A 11 -14.74 5.69 -8.66
C GLU A 11 -15.17 6.03 -7.23
N GLN A 12 -16.47 5.94 -6.93
CA GLN A 12 -17.09 6.14 -5.62
C GLN A 12 -17.14 4.87 -4.77
N GLU A 13 -16.59 3.76 -5.29
CA GLU A 13 -16.40 2.50 -4.57
C GLU A 13 -17.68 1.81 -4.10
N GLU A 14 -18.76 2.07 -4.82
CA GLU A 14 -20.00 1.36 -4.67
C GLU A 14 -19.87 0.00 -5.37
N ILE A 15 -18.98 -0.86 -4.86
CA ILE A 15 -18.65 -2.18 -5.39
C ILE A 15 -18.48 -3.23 -4.27
N VAL A 16 -18.71 -4.50 -4.59
CA VAL A 16 -18.44 -5.66 -3.73
C VAL A 16 -17.29 -6.45 -4.33
N ILE A 17 -16.20 -6.59 -3.59
CA ILE A 17 -15.03 -7.38 -4.00
C ILE A 17 -15.34 -8.87 -3.83
N ILE A 18 -14.99 -9.68 -4.83
CA ILE A 18 -15.27 -11.13 -4.88
C ILE A 18 -13.97 -11.93 -4.93
N GLN A 19 -13.08 -11.65 -5.90
CA GLN A 19 -11.76 -12.28 -6.05
C GLN A 19 -11.79 -13.83 -6.14
N GLU A 20 -12.76 -14.39 -6.86
CA GLU A 20 -12.92 -15.84 -7.04
C GLU A 20 -12.59 -16.29 -8.47
N GLU A 21 -12.05 -17.50 -8.61
CA GLU A 21 -11.84 -18.12 -9.92
C GLU A 21 -13.19 -18.59 -10.49
N VAL A 22 -13.51 -18.18 -11.72
CA VAL A 22 -14.79 -18.49 -12.37
C VAL A 22 -14.57 -19.09 -13.74
N LYS A 23 -15.55 -19.85 -14.23
CA LYS A 23 -15.58 -20.30 -15.63
C LYS A 23 -16.27 -19.23 -16.47
N VAL A 24 -15.62 -18.82 -17.56
CA VAL A 24 -16.13 -17.79 -18.47
C VAL A 24 -16.32 -18.41 -19.85
N ASP A 25 -17.51 -18.21 -20.42
CA ASP A 25 -17.80 -18.49 -21.80
C ASP A 25 -17.27 -17.30 -22.62
N PHE A 26 -16.30 -17.57 -23.51
CA PHE A 26 -15.55 -16.52 -24.21
C PHE A 26 -15.67 -16.70 -25.72
N ASP A 27 -16.05 -15.63 -26.42
CA ASP A 27 -16.08 -15.59 -27.88
C ASP A 27 -14.70 -15.23 -28.41
N ASN A 28 -14.00 -16.23 -28.96
CA ASN A 28 -12.68 -16.05 -29.55
C ASN A 28 -12.69 -15.17 -30.82
N ARG A 29 -13.81 -15.06 -31.54
CA ARG A 29 -13.90 -14.20 -32.72
C ARG A 29 -14.05 -12.74 -32.32
N GLN A 30 -14.86 -12.45 -31.30
CA GLN A 30 -15.08 -11.10 -30.80
C GLN A 30 -14.09 -10.69 -29.71
N GLN A 31 -13.24 -11.62 -29.24
CA GLN A 31 -12.30 -11.40 -28.15
C GLN A 31 -12.97 -10.84 -26.89
N SER A 32 -14.12 -11.41 -26.54
CA SER A 32 -14.95 -10.90 -25.45
C SER A 32 -15.68 -11.99 -24.67
N PRO A 33 -15.92 -11.78 -23.36
CA PRO A 33 -16.74 -12.70 -22.57
C PRO A 33 -18.22 -12.55 -22.94
N ILE A 34 -18.90 -13.68 -23.12
CA ILE A 34 -20.34 -13.75 -23.44
C ILE A 34 -21.17 -14.30 -22.27
N GLY A 35 -20.52 -14.91 -21.28
CA GLY A 35 -21.17 -15.38 -20.06
C GLY A 35 -20.17 -15.91 -19.04
N PHE A 36 -20.60 -16.14 -17.81
CA PHE A 36 -19.78 -16.83 -16.80
C PHE A 36 -20.63 -17.59 -15.78
N GLN A 37 -19.99 -18.51 -15.05
CA GLN A 37 -20.60 -19.29 -13.98
C GLN A 37 -19.98 -18.95 -12.63
N TRP A 38 -20.82 -18.61 -11.65
CA TRP A 38 -20.44 -18.32 -10.28
C TRP A 38 -21.50 -18.83 -9.31
N HIS A 39 -21.10 -19.57 -8.26
CA HIS A 39 -21.99 -20.22 -7.28
C HIS A 39 -23.17 -21.00 -7.90
N ASN A 40 -22.89 -21.88 -8.87
CA ASN A 40 -23.87 -22.67 -9.63
C ASN A 40 -24.94 -21.84 -10.36
N GLN A 41 -24.70 -20.55 -10.56
CA GLN A 41 -25.56 -19.69 -11.37
C GLN A 41 -24.81 -19.22 -12.61
N HIS A 42 -25.54 -19.15 -13.72
CA HIS A 42 -25.06 -18.52 -14.95
C HIS A 42 -25.37 -17.02 -14.95
N TYR A 43 -24.45 -16.24 -15.51
CA TYR A 43 -24.50 -14.80 -15.71
C TYR A 43 -24.24 -14.55 -17.19
N GLU A 44 -25.27 -14.09 -17.90
CA GLU A 44 -25.18 -13.78 -19.32
C GLU A 44 -24.62 -12.38 -19.51
N VAL A 45 -23.56 -12.22 -20.30
CA VAL A 45 -22.99 -10.90 -20.60
C VAL A 45 -23.81 -10.27 -21.72
N LEU A 46 -24.50 -9.20 -21.39
CA LEU A 46 -25.32 -8.42 -22.32
C LEU A 46 -24.47 -7.43 -23.09
N GLU A 47 -23.48 -6.83 -22.42
CA GLU A 47 -22.59 -5.83 -23.01
C GLU A 47 -21.23 -5.82 -22.30
N VAL A 48 -20.15 -5.64 -23.07
CA VAL A 48 -18.81 -5.34 -22.53
C VAL A 48 -18.63 -3.83 -22.53
N LEU A 49 -18.74 -3.23 -21.35
CA LEU A 49 -18.73 -1.78 -21.16
C LEU A 49 -17.34 -1.20 -21.43
N THR A 50 -16.29 -1.85 -20.91
CA THR A 50 -14.90 -1.42 -21.05
C THR A 50 -13.97 -2.64 -21.02
N MET A 51 -12.90 -2.60 -21.83
CA MET A 51 -11.77 -3.52 -21.74
C MET A 51 -10.49 -2.72 -21.56
N SER A 52 -9.67 -3.11 -20.59
CA SER A 52 -8.39 -2.46 -20.28
C SER A 52 -7.34 -3.49 -19.87
N LYS A 53 -6.08 -3.06 -19.80
CA LYS A 53 -4.97 -3.86 -19.27
C LYS A 53 -4.56 -3.29 -17.91
N ASP A 54 -4.28 -4.17 -16.96
CA ASP A 54 -3.62 -3.76 -15.71
C ASP A 54 -2.09 -3.68 -15.88
N LEU A 55 -1.39 -3.28 -14.82
CA LEU A 55 0.06 -3.17 -14.77
C LEU A 55 0.80 -4.50 -14.99
N TRP A 56 0.10 -5.64 -14.90
CA TRP A 56 0.63 -6.98 -15.13
C TRP A 56 0.18 -7.55 -16.48
N GLU A 57 -0.30 -6.70 -17.39
CA GLU A 57 -0.79 -7.08 -18.73
C GLU A 57 -1.98 -8.05 -18.70
N ASN A 58 -2.71 -8.15 -17.59
CA ASN A 58 -3.96 -8.92 -17.54
C ASN A 58 -5.10 -8.12 -18.17
N LEU A 59 -5.98 -8.82 -18.86
CA LEU A 59 -7.13 -8.18 -19.52
C LEU A 59 -8.28 -8.07 -18.53
N ASN A 60 -8.70 -6.84 -18.28
CA ASN A 60 -9.80 -6.48 -17.39
C ASN A 60 -11.02 -6.14 -18.24
N TYR A 61 -12.12 -6.82 -18.01
CA TYR A 61 -13.40 -6.62 -18.69
C TYR A 61 -14.44 -6.16 -17.69
N LEU A 62 -14.95 -4.95 -17.87
CA LEU A 62 -16.14 -4.48 -17.17
C LEU A 62 -17.35 -4.87 -18.01
N VAL A 63 -18.21 -5.72 -17.47
CA VAL A 63 -19.32 -6.34 -18.19
C VAL A 63 -20.65 -6.02 -17.52
N LEU A 64 -21.64 -5.66 -18.33
CA LEU A 64 -23.04 -5.62 -17.93
C LEU A 64 -23.64 -7.00 -18.16
N THR A 65 -24.28 -7.55 -17.14
CA THR A 65 -24.95 -8.84 -17.20
C THR A 65 -26.44 -8.70 -16.90
N ASN A 66 -27.19 -9.79 -17.09
CA ASN A 66 -28.57 -9.89 -16.64
C ASN A 66 -28.76 -9.78 -15.10
N LYS A 67 -27.67 -9.76 -14.30
CA LYS A 67 -27.71 -9.73 -12.82
C LYS A 67 -26.84 -8.61 -12.21
N GLY A 68 -26.53 -7.60 -13.00
CA GLY A 68 -25.76 -6.42 -12.60
C GLY A 68 -24.46 -6.27 -13.36
N VAL A 69 -23.60 -5.36 -12.89
CA VAL A 69 -22.30 -5.06 -13.52
C VAL A 69 -21.17 -5.72 -12.75
N PHE A 70 -20.27 -6.38 -13.47
CA PHE A 70 -19.15 -7.13 -12.90
C PHE A 70 -17.84 -6.82 -13.59
N ASN A 71 -16.73 -7.05 -12.91
CA ASN A 71 -15.41 -7.03 -13.49
C ASN A 71 -14.81 -8.45 -13.54
N LEU A 72 -14.42 -8.86 -14.75
CA LEU A 72 -13.74 -10.13 -15.02
C LEU A 72 -12.30 -9.84 -15.41
N ILE A 73 -11.35 -10.58 -14.83
CA ILE A 73 -9.93 -10.49 -15.17
C ILE A 73 -9.48 -11.79 -15.81
N LEU A 74 -8.96 -11.70 -17.03
CA LEU A 74 -8.23 -12.78 -17.66
C LEU A 74 -6.75 -12.66 -17.28
N VAL A 75 -6.35 -13.51 -16.32
CA VAL A 75 -4.96 -13.60 -15.85
C VAL A 75 -4.20 -14.57 -16.74
N LYS A 76 -3.11 -14.11 -17.35
CA LYS A 76 -2.26 -14.93 -18.22
C LYS A 76 -1.02 -15.41 -17.46
N ASP A 77 -0.70 -16.69 -17.55
CA ASP A 77 0.53 -17.26 -17.02
C ASP A 77 1.64 -17.11 -18.09
N TYR A 78 2.53 -16.13 -17.93
CA TYR A 78 3.58 -15.80 -18.89
C TYR A 78 4.78 -16.77 -18.87
N LYS A 79 4.70 -17.91 -18.16
CA LYS A 79 5.83 -18.84 -17.99
C LYS A 79 6.16 -19.73 -19.20
N GLN A 80 5.32 -19.82 -20.23
CA GLN A 80 5.59 -20.64 -21.43
C GLN A 80 5.38 -19.84 -22.73
N LEU A 81 6.41 -19.81 -23.58
CA LEU A 81 6.48 -19.03 -24.82
C LEU A 81 5.54 -19.53 -25.93
N THR A 82 4.95 -20.72 -25.79
CA THR A 82 4.14 -21.36 -26.84
C THR A 82 2.67 -21.59 -26.46
N ILE A 83 2.35 -21.84 -25.18
CA ILE A 83 0.97 -21.97 -24.68
C ILE A 83 0.90 -21.36 -23.27
N SER A 84 0.22 -20.23 -23.12
CA SER A 84 -0.03 -19.61 -21.81
C SER A 84 -1.29 -20.20 -21.18
N LYS A 85 -1.15 -20.83 -20.01
CA LYS A 85 -2.32 -21.18 -19.20
C LYS A 85 -2.96 -19.88 -18.71
N SER A 86 -4.25 -19.72 -18.93
CA SER A 86 -4.98 -18.56 -18.45
C SER A 86 -6.06 -18.98 -17.46
N LYS A 87 -6.41 -18.08 -16.56
CA LYS A 87 -7.55 -18.26 -15.64
C LYS A 87 -8.37 -16.99 -15.58
N TRP A 88 -9.64 -17.15 -15.29
CA TRP A 88 -10.58 -16.05 -15.14
C TRP A 88 -10.86 -15.81 -13.66
N VAL A 89 -10.78 -14.55 -13.25
CA VAL A 89 -11.09 -14.12 -11.89
C VAL A 89 -12.28 -13.16 -11.95
N LEU A 90 -13.32 -13.44 -11.18
CA LEU A 90 -14.39 -12.50 -10.89
C LEU A 90 -13.90 -11.55 -9.81
N ASN A 91 -13.57 -10.33 -10.20
CA ASN A 91 -12.87 -9.37 -9.35
C ASN A 91 -13.84 -8.66 -8.39
N TYR A 92 -14.85 -7.97 -8.93
CA TYR A 92 -15.85 -7.24 -8.15
C TYR A 92 -17.19 -7.13 -8.89
N LYS A 93 -18.25 -6.84 -8.14
CA LYS A 93 -19.59 -6.46 -8.63
C LYS A 93 -19.85 -4.98 -8.30
N VAL A 94 -20.44 -4.20 -9.20
CA VAL A 94 -20.90 -2.83 -8.89
C VAL A 94 -22.25 -2.90 -8.17
N LEU A 95 -22.38 -2.15 -7.08
CA LEU A 95 -23.60 -2.02 -6.30
C LEU A 95 -24.65 -1.24 -7.11
N GLU A 96 -25.83 -1.83 -7.20
CA GLU A 96 -27.02 -1.14 -7.70
C GLU A 96 -27.54 -0.19 -6.61
N ASP A 97 -28.20 0.90 -7.01
CA ASP A 97 -28.83 1.82 -6.06
C ASP A 97 -29.95 1.11 -5.31
N VAL A 98 -29.61 0.55 -4.15
CA VAL A 98 -30.60 0.08 -3.19
C VAL A 98 -31.16 1.31 -2.50
N LYS A 99 -32.43 1.63 -2.77
CA LYS A 99 -33.21 2.51 -1.89
C LYS A 99 -33.24 1.86 -0.51
N GLY A 100 -32.40 2.35 0.39
CA GLY A 100 -32.46 2.08 1.82
C GLY A 100 -31.51 0.98 2.31
N GLU A 101 -30.93 1.29 3.47
CA GLU A 101 -30.21 0.42 4.40
C GLU A 101 -28.71 0.22 4.14
N ASN A 102 -27.95 1.15 4.72
CA ASN A 102 -26.54 1.01 5.07
C ASN A 102 -26.28 -0.36 5.72
N GLN A 103 -25.64 -1.27 4.99
CA GLN A 103 -25.01 -2.44 5.60
C GLN A 103 -23.62 -2.06 6.11
N GLN A 104 -23.59 -1.78 7.41
CA GLN A 104 -22.38 -1.71 8.21
C GLN A 104 -21.67 -3.07 8.20
N LEU A 105 -20.46 -3.13 7.65
CA LEU A 105 -19.47 -4.12 8.03
C LEU A 105 -18.87 -3.64 9.36
N GLY A 106 -19.09 -4.40 10.42
CA GLY A 106 -18.76 -4.02 11.80
C GLY A 106 -17.27 -3.72 11.99
N GLY A 107 -17.01 -2.52 12.54
CA GLY A 107 -15.74 -2.12 13.15
C GLY A 107 -14.98 -1.03 12.39
N ASN A 108 -15.13 0.23 12.82
CA ASN A 108 -14.29 1.46 12.71
C ASN A 108 -13.07 1.59 11.75
N PHE A 109 -12.91 0.78 10.71
CA PHE A 109 -11.86 0.85 9.70
C PHE A 109 -12.48 1.33 8.38
N MET A 110 -12.24 2.58 8.00
CA MET A 110 -12.72 3.12 6.73
C MET A 110 -11.54 3.64 5.92
N LEU A 111 -10.94 2.74 5.14
CA LEU A 111 -10.11 3.08 3.99
C LEU A 111 -11.00 3.00 2.77
N THR A 112 -10.93 4.01 1.89
CA THR A 112 -11.61 3.93 0.60
C THR A 112 -10.85 2.90 -0.27
N THR A 113 -11.57 2.08 -1.05
CA THR A 113 -11.07 1.08 -2.01
C THR A 113 -10.06 1.66 -3.03
N VAL A 114 -10.19 2.92 -3.42
CA VAL A 114 -9.30 3.71 -4.27
C VAL A 114 -8.05 4.04 -3.49
N GLU A 115 -8.16 4.61 -2.27
CA GLU A 115 -6.96 4.83 -1.44
C GLU A 115 -6.23 3.52 -1.11
N PHE A 116 -6.96 2.43 -0.90
CA PHE A 116 -6.38 1.10 -0.72
C PHE A 116 -5.60 0.64 -1.95
N LYS A 117 -6.22 0.71 -3.14
CA LYS A 117 -5.57 0.35 -4.40
C LYS A 117 -4.35 1.21 -4.67
N ASP A 118 -4.42 2.51 -4.37
CA ASP A 118 -3.30 3.42 -4.55
C ASP A 118 -2.15 3.11 -3.60
N VAL A 119 -2.44 2.80 -2.33
CA VAL A 119 -1.41 2.38 -1.36
C VAL A 119 -0.74 1.08 -1.83
N VAL A 120 -1.54 0.10 -2.26
CA VAL A 120 -1.02 -1.17 -2.78
C VAL A 120 -0.22 -0.96 -4.06
N SER A 121 -0.66 -0.09 -4.96
CA SER A 121 0.06 0.25 -6.19
C SER A 121 1.35 1.02 -5.92
N TYR A 122 1.34 1.91 -4.93
CA TYR A 122 2.52 2.66 -4.49
C TYR A 122 3.59 1.72 -3.92
N HIS A 123 3.17 0.74 -3.11
CA HIS A 123 4.08 -0.25 -2.53
C HIS A 123 4.47 -1.37 -3.51
N GLY A 124 3.58 -1.71 -4.44
CA GLY A 124 3.76 -2.75 -5.46
C GLY A 124 3.13 -4.11 -5.14
N HIS A 125 2.71 -4.34 -3.89
CA HIS A 125 1.94 -5.53 -3.50
C HIS A 125 1.18 -5.29 -2.18
N PHE A 126 0.30 -6.21 -1.80
CA PHE A 126 -0.37 -6.15 -0.50
C PHE A 126 0.16 -7.23 0.44
N CYS A 127 0.78 -6.80 1.54
CA CYS A 127 1.34 -7.67 2.57
C CYS A 127 0.77 -7.33 3.96
N PRO A 128 0.98 -8.20 4.96
CA PRO A 128 0.49 -7.97 6.33
C PRO A 128 1.02 -6.68 6.94
N GLU A 129 2.28 -6.33 6.71
CA GLU A 129 2.89 -5.11 7.21
C GLU A 129 2.28 -3.86 6.56
N LEU A 130 1.99 -3.90 5.26
CA LEU A 130 1.28 -2.80 4.59
C LEU A 130 -0.12 -2.60 5.19
N ALA A 131 -0.82 -3.70 5.52
CA ALA A 131 -2.11 -3.63 6.21
C ALA A 131 -1.99 -2.98 7.61
N ILE A 132 -0.92 -3.27 8.35
CA ILE A 132 -0.62 -2.60 9.63
C ILE A 132 -0.42 -1.10 9.40
N GLY A 133 0.37 -0.73 8.40
CA GLY A 133 0.58 0.67 8.02
C GLY A 133 -0.73 1.40 7.67
N CYS A 134 -1.64 0.74 6.94
CA CYS A 134 -2.97 1.27 6.66
C CYS A 134 -3.76 1.55 7.94
N ARG A 135 -3.78 0.60 8.89
CA ARG A 135 -4.45 0.78 10.19
C ARG A 135 -3.85 1.96 10.95
N VAL A 136 -2.52 2.04 11.03
CA VAL A 136 -1.81 3.12 11.73
C VAL A 136 -2.11 4.48 11.11
N GLY A 137 -2.04 4.58 9.76
CA GLY A 137 -2.35 5.82 9.05
C GLY A 137 -3.78 6.30 9.30
N LEU A 138 -4.75 5.39 9.30
CA LEU A 138 -6.15 5.72 9.61
C LEU A 138 -6.34 6.14 11.07
N ILE A 139 -5.67 5.49 12.02
CA ILE A 139 -5.68 5.90 13.43
C ILE A 139 -5.16 7.33 13.53
N ALA A 140 -4.01 7.64 12.92
CA ALA A 140 -3.45 8.99 12.95
C ALA A 140 -4.41 10.03 12.36
N ARG A 141 -5.02 9.75 11.20
CA ARG A 141 -6.04 10.61 10.57
C ARG A 141 -7.22 10.87 11.51
N ARG A 142 -7.74 9.82 12.14
CA ARG A 142 -8.91 9.89 13.03
C ARG A 142 -8.62 10.70 14.29
N GLU A 143 -7.48 10.44 14.93
CA GLU A 143 -7.13 11.00 16.24
C GLU A 143 -6.58 12.43 16.13
N LEU A 144 -5.88 12.77 15.04
CA LEU A 144 -5.20 14.06 14.88
C LEU A 144 -5.73 14.94 13.75
N GLY A 145 -6.63 14.42 12.89
CA GLY A 145 -7.12 15.13 11.71
C GLY A 145 -6.06 15.34 10.63
N ILE A 146 -4.93 14.64 10.69
CA ILE A 146 -3.86 14.71 9.69
C ILE A 146 -4.37 14.17 8.34
N ASN A 147 -3.96 14.79 7.23
CA ASN A 147 -4.22 14.35 5.87
C ASN A 147 -3.17 14.95 4.91
N LYS A 148 -3.20 14.52 3.65
CA LYS A 148 -2.25 14.98 2.62
C LYS A 148 -2.23 16.50 2.46
N GLN A 149 -3.36 17.18 2.64
CA GLN A 149 -3.48 18.64 2.45
C GLN A 149 -2.88 19.44 3.62
N ASN A 150 -2.94 18.91 4.84
CA ASN A 150 -2.46 19.61 6.04
C ASN A 150 -1.17 19.01 6.64
N CYS A 151 -0.61 17.95 6.05
CA CYS A 151 0.53 17.20 6.57
C CYS A 151 1.77 18.05 6.88
N GLY A 152 1.96 19.20 6.22
CA GLY A 152 3.05 20.13 6.51
C GLY A 152 3.04 20.71 7.93
N GLY A 153 1.90 20.63 8.63
CA GLY A 153 1.76 20.98 10.04
C GLY A 153 1.95 19.82 11.02
N PHE A 154 2.42 18.66 10.55
CA PHE A 154 2.57 17.45 11.35
C PHE A 154 3.93 16.79 11.12
N TRP A 155 4.41 16.08 12.14
CA TRP A 155 5.60 15.23 12.09
C TRP A 155 5.21 13.76 12.33
N GLY A 156 5.77 12.86 11.52
CA GLY A 156 5.67 11.41 11.70
C GLY A 156 7.02 10.77 12.03
N ILE A 157 7.03 9.79 12.91
CA ILE A 157 8.24 9.00 13.24
C ILE A 157 7.88 7.51 13.27
N SER A 158 8.74 6.65 12.71
CA SER A 158 8.62 5.18 12.78
C SER A 158 9.84 4.57 13.46
N GLU A 159 9.64 3.55 14.30
CA GLU A 159 10.71 2.73 14.89
C GLU A 159 11.05 1.46 14.06
N ASN A 160 10.64 1.42 12.78
CA ASN A 160 10.95 0.37 11.82
C ASN A 160 11.09 0.93 10.40
N MET A 161 11.69 0.16 9.50
CA MET A 161 11.74 0.39 8.05
C MET A 161 11.08 -0.76 7.27
N SER A 162 9.84 -1.11 7.63
CA SER A 162 9.03 -2.16 6.97
C SER A 162 8.10 -1.61 5.89
N SER A 163 7.41 -2.48 5.13
CA SER A 163 6.35 -2.10 4.18
C SER A 163 5.25 -1.21 4.80
N ALA A 164 5.08 -1.26 6.12
CA ALA A 164 4.10 -0.43 6.82
C ALA A 164 4.35 1.08 6.64
N ILE A 165 5.61 1.51 6.52
CA ILE A 165 5.94 2.95 6.42
C ILE A 165 5.39 3.54 5.11
N ASP A 166 5.26 2.75 4.05
CA ASP A 166 4.73 3.23 2.77
C ASP A 166 3.25 3.60 2.87
N ALA A 167 2.44 2.74 3.50
CA ALA A 167 1.05 3.05 3.77
C ALA A 167 0.90 4.24 4.74
N VAL A 168 1.74 4.31 5.78
CA VAL A 168 1.72 5.44 6.71
C VAL A 168 2.02 6.75 5.98
N GLN A 169 3.09 6.79 5.19
CA GLN A 169 3.49 7.99 4.44
C GLN A 169 2.41 8.39 3.43
N TYR A 170 1.90 7.43 2.66
CA TYR A 170 0.86 7.68 1.67
C TYR A 170 -0.41 8.24 2.32
N LEU A 171 -0.88 7.63 3.43
CA LEU A 171 -2.14 8.04 4.05
C LEU A 171 -2.02 9.35 4.81
N THR A 172 -0.92 9.56 5.53
CA THR A 172 -0.78 10.77 6.34
C THR A 172 -0.29 11.96 5.53
N GLY A 173 0.44 11.73 4.43
CA GLY A 173 1.17 12.77 3.70
C GLY A 173 2.48 13.19 4.37
N CYS A 174 2.77 12.69 5.58
CA CYS A 174 4.09 12.81 6.17
C CYS A 174 5.05 11.92 5.37
N THR A 175 6.00 12.49 4.66
CA THR A 175 6.93 11.72 3.83
C THR A 175 8.37 12.14 4.11
N ILE A 176 9.30 11.22 3.83
CA ILE A 176 10.74 11.52 3.90
C ILE A 176 11.07 12.70 2.97
N GLY A 177 10.47 12.74 1.77
CA GLY A 177 10.68 13.81 0.79
C GLY A 177 10.17 15.18 1.25
N ASN A 178 9.03 15.21 1.94
CA ASN A 178 8.47 16.43 2.56
C ASN A 178 9.21 16.83 3.85
N LYS A 179 10.20 16.03 4.28
CA LYS A 179 11.01 16.26 5.49
C LYS A 179 10.18 16.38 6.76
N ASN A 180 9.04 15.69 6.80
CA ASN A 180 8.16 15.63 7.96
C ASN A 180 7.84 14.18 8.36
N PHE A 181 8.68 13.24 7.95
CA PHE A 181 8.68 11.85 8.37
C PHE A 181 10.11 11.35 8.58
N ILE A 182 10.38 10.69 9.70
CA ILE A 182 11.67 10.01 9.95
C ILE A 182 11.41 8.54 10.30
N ALA A 183 12.20 7.64 9.73
CA ALA A 183 12.27 6.25 10.16
C ALA A 183 13.59 5.99 10.88
N TYR A 184 13.52 5.54 12.13
CA TYR A 184 14.63 5.04 12.93
C TYR A 184 14.44 3.55 13.11
N ASP A 185 15.20 2.72 12.42
CA ASP A 185 14.94 1.28 12.46
C ASP A 185 15.43 0.63 13.77
N HIS A 186 14.50 0.44 14.70
CA HIS A 186 14.68 -0.35 15.91
C HIS A 186 13.98 -1.72 15.79
N GLY A 187 13.48 -2.08 14.60
CA GLY A 187 12.70 -3.30 14.38
C GLY A 187 11.35 -3.32 15.08
N LYS A 188 10.81 -2.18 15.52
CA LYS A 188 9.55 -2.10 16.26
C LYS A 188 8.46 -1.45 15.42
N HIS A 189 7.28 -2.08 15.35
CA HIS A 189 6.06 -1.48 14.82
C HIS A 189 5.48 -0.44 15.79
N VAL A 190 6.20 0.67 15.97
CA VAL A 190 5.81 1.81 16.77
C VAL A 190 5.90 3.06 15.90
N TYR A 191 4.86 3.87 15.96
CA TYR A 191 4.69 5.06 15.15
C TYR A 191 4.28 6.23 16.04
N TYR A 192 4.83 7.40 15.75
CA TYR A 192 4.52 8.63 16.47
C TYR A 192 4.02 9.67 15.49
N PHE A 193 2.97 10.38 15.86
CA PHE A 193 2.45 11.53 15.11
C PHE A 193 2.22 12.69 16.05
N MET A 194 2.66 13.88 15.66
CA MET A 194 2.44 15.09 16.43
C MET A 194 2.12 16.26 15.52
N LYS A 195 1.26 17.16 16.00
CA LYS A 195 1.02 18.46 15.36
C LYS A 195 2.15 19.40 15.76
N ILE A 196 2.69 20.15 14.80
CA ILE A 196 3.85 21.03 15.02
C ILE A 196 3.38 22.40 15.47
N SER A 197 3.87 22.83 16.63
CA SER A 197 3.86 24.20 17.13
C SER A 197 5.28 24.76 17.12
N ARG A 198 5.45 25.98 16.59
CA ARG A 198 6.75 26.68 16.59
C ARG A 198 7.10 27.28 17.96
N GLU A 199 6.12 27.38 18.85
CA GLU A 199 6.26 28.03 20.16
C GLU A 199 6.74 27.05 21.24
N GLN A 200 6.60 25.73 21.01
CA GLN A 200 6.86 24.70 22.00
C GLN A 200 7.89 23.69 21.49
N ARG A 201 8.99 23.54 22.23
CA ARG A 201 10.04 22.57 21.91
C ARG A 201 9.60 21.13 22.19
N HIS A 202 8.88 20.91 23.29
CA HIS A 202 8.33 19.64 23.70
C HIS A 202 6.84 19.61 23.42
N GLN A 203 6.39 18.61 22.68
CA GLN A 203 5.01 18.54 22.19
C GLN A 203 4.45 17.14 22.41
N GLU A 204 3.14 17.09 22.67
CA GLU A 204 2.44 15.82 22.77
C GLU A 204 2.41 15.13 21.41
N ALA A 205 2.71 13.84 21.44
CA ALA A 205 2.71 12.96 20.28
C ALA A 205 1.81 11.75 20.57
N LEU A 206 0.96 11.44 19.60
CA LEU A 206 0.24 10.19 19.56
C LEU A 206 1.22 9.07 19.23
N ARG A 207 1.42 8.15 20.17
CA ARG A 207 2.21 6.93 19.99
C ARG A 207 1.28 5.75 19.75
N ILE A 208 1.48 5.05 18.64
CA ILE A 208 0.72 3.85 18.23
C ILE A 208 1.71 2.69 18.15
N ALA A 209 1.55 1.69 19.01
CA ALA A 209 2.42 0.51 19.05
C ALA A 209 1.62 -0.76 18.75
N LEU A 210 2.07 -1.55 17.76
CA LEU A 210 1.56 -2.90 17.56
C LEU A 210 1.95 -3.78 18.75
N THR A 211 0.95 -4.34 19.43
CA THR A 211 1.15 -5.24 20.58
C THR A 211 0.77 -6.68 20.27
N SER A 212 0.15 -6.93 19.13
CA SER A 212 -0.29 -8.26 18.71
C SER A 212 0.70 -8.89 17.72
N PRO A 213 1.06 -10.17 17.86
CA PRO A 213 2.03 -10.85 16.98
C PRO A 213 1.40 -11.30 15.64
N VAL A 214 0.41 -10.57 15.12
CA VAL A 214 -0.38 -10.95 13.92
C VAL A 214 0.43 -11.09 12.64
N ILE A 215 1.60 -10.45 12.60
CA ILE A 215 2.56 -10.49 11.49
C ILE A 215 3.64 -11.57 11.66
N ASN A 216 3.67 -12.29 12.79
CA ASN A 216 4.58 -13.42 12.99
C ASN A 216 4.05 -14.65 12.24
N ILE A 217 4.22 -14.63 10.91
CA ILE A 217 3.77 -15.71 10.05
C ILE A 217 4.87 -16.75 9.97
N GLN A 218 4.53 -17.98 10.34
CA GLN A 218 5.43 -19.11 10.19
C GLN A 218 5.36 -19.63 8.76
N PHE A 219 6.43 -19.39 8.02
CA PHE A 219 6.65 -19.92 6.68
C PHE A 219 7.48 -21.20 6.72
N GLU A 220 7.37 -22.00 5.66
CA GLU A 220 8.32 -23.09 5.45
C GLU A 220 9.71 -22.46 5.20
N PRO A 221 10.80 -23.08 5.69
CA PRO A 221 12.16 -22.61 5.39
C PRO A 221 12.36 -22.42 3.89
N ASP A 222 13.06 -21.36 3.51
CA ASP A 222 13.50 -21.05 2.14
C ASP A 222 12.37 -20.85 1.11
N ILE A 223 11.10 -20.81 1.51
CA ILE A 223 9.98 -20.62 0.58
C ILE A 223 10.07 -19.28 -0.16
N GLU A 224 10.44 -18.22 0.54
CA GLU A 224 10.58 -16.89 -0.04
C GLU A 224 11.73 -16.85 -1.04
N GLU A 225 12.87 -17.44 -0.70
CA GLU A 225 14.00 -17.57 -1.61
C GLU A 225 13.62 -18.39 -2.86
N LYS A 226 12.88 -19.49 -2.70
CA LYS A 226 12.36 -20.28 -3.83
C LYS A 226 11.41 -19.46 -4.71
N ILE A 227 10.57 -18.62 -4.12
CA ILE A 227 9.64 -17.75 -4.88
C ILE A 227 10.43 -16.72 -5.67
N VAL A 228 11.33 -15.99 -5.02
CA VAL A 228 12.16 -14.94 -5.63
C VAL A 228 13.04 -15.49 -6.75
N SER A 229 13.66 -16.64 -6.52
CA SER A 229 14.51 -17.32 -7.52
C SER A 229 13.73 -18.11 -8.59
N GLY A 230 12.39 -18.10 -8.54
CA GLY A 230 11.54 -18.79 -9.51
C GLY A 230 11.51 -20.32 -9.42
N ARG A 231 12.12 -20.91 -8.39
CA ARG A 231 12.18 -22.37 -8.13
C ARG A 231 10.94 -22.93 -7.44
N ALA A 232 10.12 -22.09 -6.82
CA ALA A 232 8.92 -22.53 -6.10
C ALA A 232 7.88 -23.15 -7.04
N SER A 233 7.33 -24.29 -6.64
CA SER A 233 6.19 -24.91 -7.31
C SER A 233 4.92 -24.06 -7.14
N ARG A 234 3.92 -24.31 -7.99
CA ARG A 234 2.62 -23.62 -7.93
C ARG A 234 1.87 -23.90 -6.63
N GLN A 235 2.01 -25.09 -6.06
CA GLN A 235 1.41 -25.44 -4.77
C GLN A 235 2.09 -24.68 -3.62
N GLU A 236 3.42 -24.58 -3.64
CA GLU A 236 4.20 -23.80 -2.68
C GLU A 236 3.82 -22.31 -2.73
N ILE A 237 3.73 -21.71 -3.91
CA ILE A 237 3.29 -20.32 -4.10
C ILE A 237 1.87 -20.09 -3.58
N ASN A 238 0.93 -20.99 -3.88
CA ASN A 238 -0.44 -20.85 -3.41
C ASN A 238 -0.52 -20.94 -1.88
N LYS A 239 0.15 -21.91 -1.25
CA LYS A 239 0.21 -22.01 0.22
C LYS A 239 0.81 -20.77 0.86
N TYR A 240 1.86 -20.20 0.27
CA TYR A 240 2.45 -18.95 0.74
C TYR A 240 1.44 -17.80 0.68
N ARG A 241 0.75 -17.63 -0.46
CA ARG A 241 -0.29 -16.61 -0.63
C ARG A 241 -1.45 -16.78 0.33
N ASP A 242 -1.91 -18.01 0.55
CA ASP A 242 -3.01 -18.28 1.49
C ASP A 242 -2.64 -17.86 2.92
N LYS A 243 -1.42 -18.15 3.36
CA LYS A 243 -0.90 -17.70 4.66
C LYS A 243 -0.85 -16.17 4.76
N ILE A 244 -0.36 -15.50 3.72
CA ILE A 244 -0.34 -14.03 3.65
C ILE A 244 -1.77 -13.47 3.73
N ASN A 245 -2.69 -14.00 2.92
CA ASN A 245 -4.09 -13.57 2.88
C ASN A 245 -4.76 -13.73 4.25
N VAL A 246 -4.56 -14.86 4.92
CA VAL A 246 -5.09 -15.10 6.27
C VAL A 246 -4.55 -14.08 7.27
N SER A 247 -3.25 -13.78 7.24
CA SER A 247 -2.66 -12.79 8.14
C SER A 247 -3.17 -11.38 7.87
N VAL A 248 -3.25 -10.98 6.60
CA VAL A 248 -3.86 -9.72 6.17
C VAL A 248 -5.30 -9.60 6.68
N GLN A 249 -6.12 -10.63 6.50
CA GLN A 249 -7.51 -10.61 6.98
C GLN A 249 -7.60 -10.48 8.49
N LYS A 250 -6.68 -11.11 9.25
CA LYS A 250 -6.59 -10.91 10.71
C LYS A 250 -6.27 -9.44 11.05
N VAL A 251 -5.29 -8.84 10.38
CA VAL A 251 -4.93 -7.43 10.60
C VAL A 251 -6.11 -6.49 10.32
N LEU A 252 -6.89 -6.76 9.28
CA LEU A 252 -8.03 -5.91 8.90
C LEU A 252 -9.24 -6.10 9.84
N SER A 253 -9.53 -7.34 10.24
CA SER A 253 -10.74 -7.68 10.99
C SER A 253 -10.61 -7.50 12.51
N LEU A 254 -9.40 -7.60 13.06
CA LEU A 254 -9.24 -7.53 14.52
C LEU A 254 -9.58 -6.14 15.08
N PRO A 255 -10.23 -6.06 16.27
CA PRO A 255 -10.49 -4.80 16.95
C PRO A 255 -9.20 -4.00 17.16
N GLU A 256 -9.30 -2.67 17.03
CA GLU A 256 -8.15 -1.78 17.14
C GLU A 256 -7.38 -1.95 18.46
N ASP A 257 -8.08 -1.98 19.59
CA ASP A 257 -7.47 -2.13 20.92
C ASP A 257 -6.83 -3.51 21.17
N SER A 258 -7.16 -4.51 20.34
CA SER A 258 -6.52 -5.83 20.38
C SER A 258 -5.22 -5.88 19.57
N LEU A 259 -5.05 -4.96 18.61
CA LEU A 259 -3.87 -4.85 17.77
C LEU A 259 -2.88 -3.83 18.31
N PHE A 260 -3.38 -2.66 18.70
CA PHE A 260 -2.58 -1.49 18.98
C PHE A 260 -2.77 -0.99 20.40
N ARG A 261 -1.66 -0.58 21.02
CA ARG A 261 -1.67 0.29 22.20
C ARG A 261 -1.45 1.73 21.75
N LYS A 262 -2.44 2.58 21.99
CA LYS A 262 -2.38 4.03 21.76
C LYS A 262 -2.06 4.74 23.08
N THR A 263 -1.07 5.62 23.08
CA THR A 263 -0.67 6.42 24.25
C THR A 263 -0.26 7.81 23.81
N ILE A 264 -0.42 8.82 24.67
CA ILE A 264 0.21 10.13 24.48
C ILE A 264 1.59 10.11 25.15
N THR A 265 2.59 10.60 24.45
CA THR A 265 3.95 10.82 24.96
C THR A 265 4.40 12.23 24.62
N VAL A 266 5.47 12.71 25.23
CA VAL A 266 6.08 13.99 24.88
C VAL A 266 7.33 13.73 24.05
N LEU A 267 7.43 14.36 22.88
CA LEU A 267 8.61 14.32 22.03
C LEU A 267 9.16 15.73 21.84
N GLU A 268 10.47 15.80 21.57
CA GLU A 268 11.09 17.02 21.08
C GLU A 268 10.88 17.12 19.56
N CYS A 269 10.38 18.25 19.08
CA CYS A 269 10.18 18.45 17.65
C CYS A 269 11.52 18.39 16.90
N PRO A 270 11.67 17.55 15.85
CA PRO A 270 12.81 17.64 14.96
C PRO A 270 12.87 19.04 14.36
N ALA A 271 14.07 19.64 14.33
CA ALA A 271 14.30 21.03 13.95
C ALA A 271 13.65 21.39 12.59
N GLU A 272 13.28 22.68 12.44
CA GLU A 272 12.51 23.20 11.29
C GLU A 272 13.10 22.80 9.92
N PRO A 273 12.24 22.66 8.89
CA PRO A 273 12.70 22.42 7.52
C PRO A 273 13.57 23.59 7.04
N PHE A 274 14.86 23.32 6.87
CA PHE A 274 15.81 24.29 6.36
C PHE A 274 15.57 24.56 4.87
N THR A 275 15.70 25.83 4.47
CA THR A 275 15.90 26.17 3.05
C THR A 275 17.30 25.67 2.66
N GLU A 276 17.34 24.68 1.77
CA GLU A 276 18.61 24.09 1.34
C GLU A 276 19.29 24.99 0.31
N LYS A 277 20.38 25.64 0.74
CA LYS A 277 21.37 26.19 -0.19
C LYS A 277 22.28 25.05 -0.64
N TYR A 278 22.61 25.01 -1.92
CA TYR A 278 23.53 24.01 -2.49
C TYR A 278 24.84 24.67 -2.91
N VAL A 279 25.94 23.96 -2.69
CA VAL A 279 27.30 24.37 -3.06
C VAL A 279 28.07 23.21 -3.68
N ASN A 280 29.13 23.50 -4.43
CA ASN A 280 30.06 22.47 -4.87
C ASN A 280 31.00 22.09 -3.72
N CYS A 281 31.15 20.79 -3.47
CA CYS A 281 32.20 20.28 -2.59
C CYS A 281 33.58 20.70 -3.12
N ALA A 282 34.43 21.28 -2.26
CA ALA A 282 35.74 21.75 -2.68
C ALA A 282 36.65 20.62 -3.23
N LEU A 283 36.45 19.38 -2.78
CA LEU A 283 37.25 18.21 -3.17
C LEU A 283 36.67 17.47 -4.39
N CYS A 284 35.49 16.83 -4.28
CA CYS A 284 34.92 16.03 -5.38
C CYS A 284 34.16 16.84 -6.44
N LYS A 285 33.92 18.14 -6.20
CA LYS A 285 33.13 19.05 -7.06
C LYS A 285 31.64 18.71 -7.21
N GLU A 286 31.15 17.63 -6.63
CA GLU A 286 29.72 17.30 -6.59
C GLU A 286 28.91 18.34 -5.80
N ILE A 287 27.63 18.46 -6.15
CA ILE A 287 26.69 19.37 -5.48
C ILE A 287 26.23 18.76 -4.15
N VAL A 288 26.33 19.55 -3.07
CA VAL A 288 25.97 19.14 -1.72
C VAL A 288 25.17 20.26 -1.04
N ALA A 289 24.18 19.88 -0.22
CA ALA A 289 23.45 20.83 0.61
C ALA A 289 24.42 21.44 1.64
N LEU A 290 24.45 22.77 1.75
CA LEU A 290 25.42 23.50 2.57
C LEU A 290 25.41 23.07 4.04
N ASN A 291 24.23 22.78 4.58
CA ASN A 291 24.05 22.27 5.96
C ASN A 291 24.51 20.82 6.15
N LYS A 292 24.93 20.13 5.08
CA LYS A 292 25.54 18.79 5.09
C LYS A 292 27.01 18.82 4.67
N THR A 293 27.66 19.98 4.83
CA THR A 293 29.09 20.16 4.56
C THR A 293 29.88 20.38 5.83
N GLU A 294 31.15 19.96 5.80
CA GLU A 294 32.16 20.32 6.80
C GLU A 294 32.94 21.53 6.30
N SER A 295 33.24 22.48 7.19
CA SER A 295 34.02 23.66 6.86
C SER A 295 35.52 23.35 6.92
N THR A 296 36.24 23.59 5.82
CA THR A 296 37.70 23.40 5.74
C THR A 296 38.39 24.59 5.09
N GLU A 297 39.73 24.63 5.14
CA GLU A 297 40.54 25.68 4.51
C GLU A 297 40.36 25.73 2.98
N LEU A 298 40.01 24.61 2.35
CA LEU A 298 39.73 24.53 0.91
C LEU A 298 38.31 25.02 0.56
N GLY A 299 37.48 25.30 1.56
CA GLY A 299 36.05 25.59 1.44
C GLY A 299 35.14 24.48 1.99
N PRO A 300 33.83 24.53 1.72
CA PRO A 300 32.90 23.51 2.17
C PRO A 300 33.14 22.17 1.45
N ILE A 301 33.24 21.08 2.20
CA ILE A 301 33.39 19.73 1.65
C ILE A 301 32.22 18.84 2.07
N CYS A 302 31.83 17.89 1.22
CA CYS A 302 30.75 16.95 1.55
C CYS A 302 31.21 15.95 2.63
N PHE A 303 30.23 15.40 3.37
CA PHE A 303 30.47 14.43 4.43
C PHE A 303 31.36 13.24 4.00
N LEU A 304 31.18 12.70 2.80
CA LEU A 304 31.96 11.55 2.29
C LEU A 304 33.41 11.89 1.89
N CYS A 305 33.71 13.17 1.66
CA CYS A 305 35.07 13.66 1.47
C CYS A 305 35.75 13.98 2.80
N ALA A 306 34.98 14.46 3.79
CA ALA A 306 35.48 14.74 5.13
C ALA A 306 35.78 13.46 5.93
N TYR A 307 34.98 12.42 5.73
CA TYR A 307 35.09 11.12 6.43
C TYR A 307 35.18 9.94 5.45
N PRO A 308 36.30 9.79 4.72
CA PRO A 308 36.45 8.73 3.72
C PRO A 308 36.26 7.31 4.30
N GLU A 309 36.60 7.11 5.57
CA GLU A 309 36.44 5.86 6.31
C GLU A 309 34.97 5.48 6.57
N LYS A 310 34.06 6.46 6.51
CA LYS A 310 32.60 6.26 6.64
C LYS A 310 31.92 6.05 5.30
N ARG A 311 32.67 6.01 4.19
CA ARG A 311 32.11 5.60 2.91
C ARG A 311 31.57 4.19 3.07
N VAL A 312 30.26 4.04 2.91
CA VAL A 312 29.65 2.72 2.88
C VAL A 312 30.24 2.01 1.66
N ASN A 313 31.08 1.00 1.89
CA ASN A 313 31.31 -0.03 0.89
C ASN A 313 29.98 -0.76 0.77
N VAL A 314 29.09 -0.27 -0.10
CA VAL A 314 27.84 -0.96 -0.40
C VAL A 314 28.22 -2.21 -1.20
N VAL A 315 28.63 -3.25 -0.49
CA VAL A 315 28.55 -4.61 -1.01
C VAL A 315 27.07 -4.95 -0.89
N ILE A 316 26.34 -4.81 -1.99
CA ILE A 316 25.01 -5.38 -2.12
C ILE A 316 25.24 -6.89 -1.98
N GLN A 317 24.87 -7.46 -0.83
CA GLN A 317 24.66 -8.90 -0.70
C GLN A 317 23.30 -9.25 -1.29
#